data_AF-A0AA40DW61-F1
#
_entry.id   AF-A0AA40DW61-F1
#
_cell.length_a   1.000
_cell.length_b   1.000
_cell.length_c   1.000
_cell.angle_alpha   90.00
_cell.angle_beta   90.00
_cell.angle_gamma   90.00
#
_symmetry.space_group_name_H-M   'P 1'
#
loop_
_entity.id
_entity.type
_entity.pdbx_description
1 polymer ?
#
loop_
_entity_poly.entity_id
_entity_poly.type
_entity_poly.pdbx_seq_one_letter_code
_entity_poly.pdbx_strand_id
1 'polypeptide(L)'
;MATTSIDTHSGSGPDPSASQPAFIPLEANPELMTTLLHTLGLSPALQIHDVYSLTDPDMLAFVPRPALALLLVFPVSAAYESHRLAEDSLAAPYQGKGPDEPVLWFRQTIRNACGLMGLLHAAANGPARAFVEEGSDLDRIIQDATPLGPEDRARLLEREKSLAKAHQAAAEKGDTAAPDAADDVELHYVCFVKTEDGRLWELDGRRKGPLERGTLSDSEDVLSQKALMLGPLKFLEREGADLRFSCVALASSLE
;
A
#
# COMPACT_ATOMS: atom_id res chain seq x y z
N MET A 1 39.21 -9.46 -32.51
CA MET A 1 37.80 -9.02 -32.51
C MET A 1 37.39 -8.89 -31.06
N ALA A 2 37.26 -7.66 -30.57
CA ALA A 2 36.90 -7.36 -29.19
C ALA A 2 35.39 -7.53 -29.02
N THR A 3 34.98 -8.41 -28.12
CA THR A 3 33.60 -8.54 -27.66
C THR A 3 33.31 -7.41 -26.68
N THR A 4 32.66 -6.36 -27.16
CA THR A 4 31.98 -5.37 -26.32
C THR A 4 30.80 -6.04 -25.61
N SER A 5 30.94 -6.26 -24.31
CA SER A 5 29.82 -6.55 -23.43
C SER A 5 29.00 -5.27 -23.31
N ILE A 6 27.73 -5.33 -23.68
CA ILE A 6 26.79 -4.23 -23.47
C ILE A 6 26.33 -4.35 -22.01
N ASP A 7 26.84 -3.47 -21.16
CA ASP A 7 26.24 -3.20 -19.85
C ASP A 7 24.84 -2.64 -20.11
N THR A 8 23.84 -3.49 -19.89
CA THR A 8 22.45 -3.04 -19.77
C THR A 8 22.16 -2.90 -18.29
N HIS A 9 21.54 -1.78 -17.93
CA HIS A 9 20.98 -1.37 -16.62
C HIS A 9 21.72 -0.21 -15.94
N SER A 10 21.68 0.91 -16.65
CA SER A 10 21.64 2.26 -16.11
C SER A 10 20.51 2.43 -15.09
N GLY A 11 20.83 2.81 -13.86
CA GLY A 11 19.89 3.02 -12.75
C GLY A 11 18.92 4.19 -12.96
N SER A 12 17.75 3.90 -13.54
CA SER A 12 16.60 4.81 -13.60
C SER A 12 15.26 4.07 -13.52
N GLY A 13 15.21 2.95 -12.80
CA GLY A 13 13.96 2.31 -12.40
C GLY A 13 13.30 3.04 -11.22
N PRO A 14 11.99 2.87 -10.99
CA PRO A 14 11.29 3.41 -9.82
C PRO A 14 11.69 2.71 -8.50
N ASP A 15 12.46 1.63 -8.60
CA ASP A 15 12.82 0.81 -7.44
C ASP A 15 13.94 1.46 -6.62
N PRO A 16 13.92 1.29 -5.29
CA PRO A 16 14.97 1.77 -4.41
C PRO A 16 16.38 1.36 -4.87
N SER A 17 17.34 2.27 -4.80
CA SER A 17 18.74 1.95 -5.07
C SER A 17 19.32 1.02 -4.00
N ALA A 18 20.36 0.26 -4.33
CA ALA A 18 21.03 -0.66 -3.39
C ALA A 18 21.62 0.01 -2.13
N SER A 19 21.71 1.34 -2.09
CA SER A 19 22.15 2.13 -0.94
C SER A 19 21.03 2.43 0.06
N GLN A 20 19.77 2.14 -0.29
CA GLN A 20 18.61 2.39 0.55
C GLN A 20 18.35 1.24 1.53
N PRO A 21 17.67 1.49 2.66
CA PRO A 21 17.28 0.43 3.59
C PRO A 21 16.45 -0.65 2.89
N ALA A 22 16.65 -1.90 3.30
CA ALA A 22 15.89 -3.04 2.83
C ALA A 22 15.21 -3.73 4.01
N PHE A 23 13.92 -4.00 3.88
CA PHE A 23 13.13 -4.70 4.89
C PHE A 23 12.88 -6.14 4.46
N ILE A 24 12.52 -6.98 5.43
CA ILE A 24 12.00 -8.31 5.12
C ILE A 24 10.59 -8.12 4.51
N PRO A 25 10.31 -8.67 3.33
CA PRO A 25 8.99 -8.63 2.71
C PRO A 25 7.89 -9.08 3.67
N LEU A 26 6.81 -8.30 3.79
CA LEU A 26 5.68 -8.65 4.65
C LEU A 26 4.77 -9.66 3.94
N GLU A 27 4.51 -10.79 4.60
CA GLU A 27 3.54 -11.79 4.16
C GLU A 27 2.13 -11.17 4.12
N ALA A 28 1.33 -11.51 3.10
CA ALA A 28 -0.06 -11.08 2.96
C ALA A 28 -0.98 -11.83 3.94
N ASN A 29 -0.77 -11.60 5.24
CA ASN A 29 -1.39 -12.32 6.33
C ASN A 29 -2.13 -11.30 7.25
N PRO A 30 -3.47 -11.34 7.31
CA PRO A 30 -4.25 -10.37 8.08
C PRO A 30 -3.88 -10.26 9.55
N GLU A 31 -3.50 -11.35 10.23
CA GLU A 31 -3.15 -11.35 11.65
C GLU A 31 -1.84 -10.58 11.89
N LEU A 32 -0.84 -10.80 11.03
CA LEU A 32 0.45 -10.09 11.10
C LEU A 32 0.29 -8.61 10.79
N MET A 33 -0.48 -8.29 9.76
CA MET A 33 -0.75 -6.90 9.38
C MET A 33 -1.54 -6.16 10.45
N THR A 34 -2.52 -6.82 11.07
CA THR A 34 -3.28 -6.28 12.21
C THR A 34 -2.36 -6.03 13.39
N THR A 35 -1.54 -7.01 13.77
CA THR A 35 -0.56 -6.90 14.86
C THR A 35 0.40 -5.73 14.62
N LEU A 36 0.88 -5.56 13.40
CA LEU A 36 1.76 -4.45 13.01
C LEU A 36 1.06 -3.10 13.17
N LEU A 37 -0.16 -2.95 12.65
CA LEU A 37 -0.95 -1.72 12.77
C LEU A 37 -1.25 -1.37 14.24
N HIS A 38 -1.65 -2.35 15.05
CA HIS A 38 -1.89 -2.15 16.48
C HIS A 38 -0.60 -1.76 17.22
N THR A 39 0.52 -2.40 16.88
CA THR A 39 1.84 -2.05 17.46
C THR A 39 2.23 -0.61 17.16
N LEU A 40 1.88 -0.09 15.98
CA LEU A 40 2.12 1.30 15.59
C LEU A 40 1.09 2.27 16.21
N GLY A 41 -0.03 1.77 16.73
CA GLY A 41 -1.06 2.54 17.44
C GLY A 41 -2.35 2.79 16.67
N LEU A 42 -2.69 1.92 15.71
CA LEU A 42 -4.07 1.85 15.23
C LEU A 42 -4.94 1.18 16.31
N SER A 43 -6.13 1.74 16.55
CA SER A 43 -7.07 1.21 17.53
C SER A 43 -7.47 -0.25 17.26
N PRO A 44 -7.60 -1.09 18.30
CA PRO A 44 -8.11 -2.46 18.18
C PRO A 44 -9.58 -2.54 17.70
N ALA A 45 -10.28 -1.40 17.57
CA ALA A 45 -11.58 -1.35 16.92
C ALA A 45 -11.52 -1.67 15.42
N LEU A 46 -10.34 -1.63 14.80
CA LEU A 46 -10.12 -2.02 13.40
C LEU A 46 -9.15 -3.20 13.31
N GLN A 47 -9.32 -4.01 12.27
CA GLN A 47 -8.39 -5.07 11.91
C GLN A 47 -8.39 -5.32 10.40
N ILE A 48 -7.36 -6.02 9.94
CA ILE A 48 -7.26 -6.50 8.57
C ILE A 48 -8.03 -7.81 8.45
N HIS A 49 -8.77 -7.98 7.35
CA HIS A 49 -9.54 -9.17 7.01
C HIS A 49 -9.13 -9.71 5.66
N ASP A 50 -9.14 -11.02 5.48
CA ASP A 50 -9.03 -11.64 4.15
C ASP A 50 -10.22 -11.25 3.27
N VAL A 51 -9.94 -11.01 1.99
CA VAL A 51 -10.94 -10.83 0.95
C VAL A 51 -10.84 -12.01 -0.01
N TYR A 52 -11.69 -13.03 0.19
CA TYR A 52 -11.62 -14.28 -0.57
C TYR A 52 -12.01 -14.16 -2.04
N SER A 53 -12.79 -13.13 -2.41
CA SER A 53 -13.14 -12.84 -3.79
C SER A 53 -13.48 -11.37 -3.96
N LEU A 54 -13.18 -10.81 -5.14
CA LEU A 54 -13.60 -9.47 -5.55
C LEU A 54 -14.84 -9.47 -6.44
N THR A 55 -15.35 -10.65 -6.81
CA THR A 55 -16.46 -10.78 -7.77
C THR A 55 -17.63 -11.59 -7.23
N ASP A 56 -17.42 -12.37 -6.17
CA ASP A 56 -18.46 -13.15 -5.51
C ASP A 56 -19.03 -12.37 -4.31
N PRO A 57 -20.30 -11.92 -4.37
CA PRO A 57 -20.93 -11.17 -3.29
C PRO A 57 -21.00 -11.93 -1.97
N ASP A 58 -21.19 -13.25 -2.00
CA ASP A 58 -21.31 -14.07 -0.78
C ASP A 58 -19.96 -14.16 -0.07
N MET A 59 -18.86 -14.18 -0.84
CA MET A 59 -17.50 -14.14 -0.27
C MET A 59 -17.11 -12.75 0.23
N LEU A 60 -17.57 -11.68 -0.44
CA LEU A 60 -17.36 -10.31 0.05
C LEU A 60 -18.10 -10.02 1.36
N ALA A 61 -19.22 -10.71 1.61
CA ALA A 61 -20.03 -10.53 2.81
C ALA A 61 -19.35 -11.00 4.11
N PHE A 62 -18.23 -11.73 4.04
CA PHE A 62 -17.43 -12.08 5.21
C PHE A 62 -16.70 -10.88 5.82
N VAL A 63 -16.46 -9.82 5.04
CA VAL A 63 -15.74 -8.63 5.50
C VAL A 63 -16.72 -7.65 6.16
N PRO A 64 -16.46 -7.20 7.40
CA PRO A 64 -17.27 -6.17 8.05
C PRO A 64 -17.38 -4.89 7.21
N ARG A 65 -18.54 -4.23 7.32
CA ARG A 65 -18.88 -3.04 6.53
C ARG A 65 -19.12 -1.83 7.46
N PRO A 66 -18.61 -0.63 7.12
CA PRO A 66 -17.86 -0.32 5.90
C PRO A 66 -16.43 -0.85 5.92
N ALA A 67 -15.93 -1.29 4.76
CA ALA A 67 -14.50 -1.50 4.56
C ALA A 67 -13.84 -0.14 4.30
N LEU A 68 -12.81 0.18 5.06
CA LEU A 68 -12.18 1.51 5.08
C LEU A 68 -11.02 1.61 4.08
N ALA A 69 -10.30 0.51 3.88
CA ALA A 69 -9.26 0.39 2.87
C ALA A 69 -9.23 -1.04 2.29
N LEU A 70 -8.73 -1.17 1.06
CA LEU A 70 -8.44 -2.45 0.42
C LEU A 70 -6.98 -2.44 -0.04
N LEU A 71 -6.23 -3.48 0.32
CA LEU A 71 -4.88 -3.71 -0.20
C LEU A 71 -4.95 -4.87 -1.19
N LEU A 72 -4.47 -4.63 -2.40
CA LEU A 72 -4.30 -5.63 -3.45
C LEU A 72 -2.82 -6.00 -3.55
N VAL A 73 -2.53 -7.30 -3.51
CA VAL A 73 -1.19 -7.88 -3.65
C VAL A 73 -1.14 -8.71 -4.90
N PHE A 74 -0.13 -8.50 -5.75
CA PHE A 74 0.00 -9.23 -7.02
C PHE A 74 1.46 -9.27 -7.49
N PRO A 75 1.86 -10.25 -8.31
CA PRO A 75 3.17 -10.26 -8.93
C PRO A 75 3.30 -9.13 -9.94
N VAL A 76 4.42 -8.45 -9.92
CA VAL A 76 4.77 -7.42 -10.90
C VAL A 76 5.06 -8.09 -12.22
N SER A 77 4.13 -8.00 -13.16
CA SER A 77 4.33 -8.47 -14.53
C SER A 77 4.86 -7.36 -15.45
N ALA A 78 5.40 -7.75 -16.60
CA ALA A 78 5.77 -6.80 -17.64
C ALA A 78 4.57 -6.01 -18.20
N ALA A 79 3.36 -6.61 -18.18
CA ALA A 79 2.13 -5.97 -18.62
C ALA A 79 1.74 -4.86 -17.62
N TYR A 80 1.76 -5.17 -16.32
CA TYR A 80 1.56 -4.19 -15.26
C TYR A 80 2.54 -3.03 -15.37
N GLU A 81 3.85 -3.31 -15.44
CA GLU A 81 4.87 -2.26 -15.49
C GLU A 81 4.72 -1.34 -16.71
N SER A 82 4.45 -1.93 -17.88
CA SER A 82 4.23 -1.17 -19.11
C SER A 82 3.03 -0.23 -18.97
N HIS A 83 1.92 -0.71 -18.40
CA HIS A 83 0.73 0.10 -18.17
C HIS A 83 0.99 1.21 -17.14
N ARG A 84 1.62 0.87 -16.01
CA ARG A 84 1.97 1.82 -14.95
C ARG A 84 2.85 2.95 -15.50
N LEU A 85 3.90 2.61 -16.25
CA LEU A 85 4.79 3.59 -16.88
C LEU A 85 4.06 4.46 -17.90
N ALA A 86 3.15 3.89 -18.70
CA ALA A 86 2.34 4.65 -19.65
C ALA A 86 1.42 5.65 -18.96
N GLU A 87 0.71 5.22 -17.91
CA GLU A 87 -0.16 6.08 -17.09
C GLU A 87 0.65 7.19 -16.39
N ASP A 88 1.76 6.83 -15.77
CA ASP A 88 2.64 7.77 -15.07
C ASP A 88 3.34 8.74 -16.04
N SER A 89 3.56 8.36 -17.31
CA SER A 89 4.24 9.23 -18.30
C SER A 89 3.47 10.52 -18.58
N LEU A 90 2.15 10.49 -18.40
CA LEU A 90 1.26 11.62 -18.61
C LEU A 90 1.17 12.55 -17.40
N ALA A 91 1.65 12.09 -16.24
CA ALA A 91 1.57 12.81 -14.97
C ALA A 91 2.89 13.50 -14.59
N ALA A 92 2.78 14.70 -14.05
CA ALA A 92 3.87 15.33 -13.31
C ALA A 92 4.06 14.62 -11.95
N PRO A 93 5.28 14.57 -11.41
CA PRO A 93 5.50 14.11 -10.04
C PRO A 93 4.63 14.88 -9.06
N TYR A 94 3.99 14.16 -8.14
CA TYR A 94 3.18 14.74 -7.09
C TYR A 94 4.05 15.55 -6.13
N GLN A 95 3.55 16.73 -5.74
CA GLN A 95 4.24 17.66 -4.85
C GLN A 95 3.33 18.17 -3.73
N GLY A 96 2.22 17.46 -3.48
CA GLY A 96 1.32 17.78 -2.38
C GLY A 96 2.04 17.76 -1.05
N LYS A 97 1.60 18.65 -0.16
CA LYS A 97 1.99 18.74 1.25
C LYS A 97 0.99 19.58 2.02
N GLY A 98 0.93 19.39 3.32
CA GLY A 98 0.14 20.19 4.24
C GLY A 98 -1.22 19.56 4.58
N PRO A 99 -1.97 20.18 5.51
CA PRO A 99 -3.21 19.61 6.03
C PRO A 99 -4.34 19.55 5.00
N ASP A 100 -4.25 20.31 3.91
CA ASP A 100 -5.26 20.37 2.86
C ASP A 100 -5.04 19.32 1.75
N GLU A 101 -4.02 18.46 1.87
CA GLU A 101 -3.86 17.34 0.95
C GLU A 101 -5.07 16.39 1.04
N PRO A 102 -5.61 15.93 -0.11
CA PRO A 102 -6.73 15.00 -0.09
C PRO A 102 -6.35 13.64 0.50
N VAL A 103 -5.09 13.23 0.33
CA VAL A 103 -4.53 11.98 0.86
C VAL A 103 -3.06 12.19 1.24
N LEU A 104 -2.65 11.57 2.35
CA LEU A 104 -1.27 11.45 2.76
C LEU A 104 -0.62 10.28 2.00
N TRP A 105 0.00 10.60 0.87
CA TRP A 105 0.72 9.63 0.04
C TRP A 105 2.20 9.53 0.38
N PHE A 106 2.66 8.33 0.70
CA PHE A 106 4.06 8.00 0.92
C PHE A 106 4.71 7.39 -0.34
N ARG A 107 5.79 8.02 -0.83
CA ARG A 107 6.66 7.43 -1.86
C ARG A 107 7.48 6.30 -1.23
N GLN A 108 7.61 5.19 -1.93
CA GLN A 108 8.41 4.05 -1.47
C GLN A 108 9.86 4.21 -1.90
N THR A 109 10.74 4.33 -0.93
CA THR A 109 12.20 4.33 -1.13
C THR A 109 12.91 3.25 -0.32
N ILE A 110 12.17 2.54 0.55
CA ILE A 110 12.66 1.37 1.29
C ILE A 110 12.38 0.12 0.45
N ARG A 111 13.42 -0.67 0.17
CA ARG A 111 13.30 -1.91 -0.59
C ARG A 111 12.46 -2.92 0.20
N ASN A 112 11.59 -3.64 -0.49
CA ASN A 112 10.71 -4.67 0.08
C ASN A 112 9.71 -4.17 1.15
N ALA A 113 9.49 -2.86 1.26
CA ALA A 113 8.55 -2.28 2.23
C ALA A 113 7.12 -2.09 1.69
N CYS A 114 6.79 -2.54 0.48
CA CYS A 114 5.51 -2.26 -0.18
C CYS A 114 4.28 -2.65 0.68
N GLY A 115 4.33 -3.77 1.40
CA GLY A 115 3.28 -4.16 2.35
C GLY A 115 3.08 -3.15 3.47
N LEU A 116 4.18 -2.69 4.08
CA LEU A 116 4.15 -1.62 5.09
C LEU A 116 3.63 -0.31 4.51
N MET A 117 4.07 0.07 3.31
CA MET A 117 3.59 1.28 2.64
C MET A 117 2.07 1.23 2.43
N GLY A 118 1.54 0.09 1.99
CA GLY A 118 0.10 -0.11 1.84
C GLY A 118 -0.67 0.01 3.15
N LEU A 119 -0.11 -0.49 4.26
CA LEU A 119 -0.71 -0.36 5.60
C LEU A 119 -0.69 1.07 6.11
N LEU A 120 0.42 1.81 5.91
CA LEU A 120 0.49 3.23 6.24
C LEU A 120 -0.50 4.05 5.41
N HIS A 121 -0.61 3.77 4.10
CA HIS A 121 -1.61 4.39 3.24
C HIS A 121 -3.03 4.10 3.72
N ALA A 122 -3.33 2.86 4.14
CA ALA A 122 -4.64 2.48 4.65
C ALA A 122 -5.00 3.20 5.96
N ALA A 123 -4.08 3.23 6.93
CA ALA A 123 -4.35 3.76 8.25
C ALA A 123 -4.27 5.29 8.33
N ALA A 124 -3.46 5.94 7.49
CA ALA A 124 -3.27 7.39 7.52
C ALA A 124 -4.32 8.18 6.71
N ASN A 125 -5.26 7.51 6.04
CA ASN A 125 -6.19 8.14 5.10
C ASN A 125 -7.65 7.73 5.35
N GLY A 126 -8.56 8.58 4.88
CA GLY A 126 -10.00 8.38 5.01
C GLY A 126 -10.45 8.14 6.47
N PRO A 127 -11.58 7.46 6.66
CA PRO A 127 -12.14 7.25 8.00
C PRO A 127 -11.23 6.47 8.95
N ALA A 128 -10.31 5.65 8.45
CA ALA A 128 -9.39 4.88 9.28
C ALA A 128 -8.43 5.78 10.08
N ARG A 129 -8.10 6.97 9.56
CA ARG A 129 -7.24 7.95 10.25
C ARG A 129 -7.79 8.35 11.61
N ALA A 130 -9.12 8.39 11.78
CA ALA A 130 -9.76 8.74 13.04
C ALA A 130 -9.60 7.67 14.14
N PHE A 131 -9.10 6.48 13.79
CA PHE A 131 -8.83 5.38 14.71
C PHE A 131 -7.36 5.27 15.09
N VAL A 132 -6.50 6.18 14.63
CA VAL A 132 -5.11 6.25 15.08
C VAL A 132 -5.09 6.88 16.47
N GLU A 133 -4.46 6.20 17.43
CA GLU A 133 -4.40 6.63 18.82
C GLU A 133 -3.47 7.84 18.99
N GLU A 134 -3.96 8.89 19.65
CA GLU A 134 -3.18 10.11 19.91
C GLU A 134 -1.90 9.80 20.71
N GLY A 135 -0.77 10.33 20.24
CA GLY A 135 0.53 10.11 20.85
C GLY A 135 1.16 8.75 20.56
N SER A 136 0.55 7.92 19.71
CA SER A 136 1.18 6.71 19.18
C SER A 136 2.31 7.01 18.19
N ASP A 137 3.05 5.98 17.79
CA ASP A 137 4.10 6.13 16.78
C ASP A 137 3.50 6.46 15.41
N LEU A 138 2.37 5.85 15.04
CA LEU A 138 1.66 6.16 13.80
C LEU A 138 1.12 7.60 13.79
N ASP A 139 0.57 8.08 14.91
CA ASP A 139 0.10 9.47 15.03
C ASP A 139 1.25 10.46 14.81
N ARG A 140 2.40 10.26 15.47
CA ARG A 140 3.60 11.09 15.26
C ARG A 140 4.08 11.05 13.82
N ILE A 141 4.15 9.87 13.21
CA ILE A 141 4.54 9.72 11.80
C ILE A 141 3.60 10.54 10.90
N ILE A 142 2.27 10.46 11.12
CA ILE A 142 1.28 11.22 10.34
C ILE A 142 1.47 12.72 10.53
N GLN A 143 1.64 13.18 11.78
CA GLN A 143 1.82 14.59 12.10
C GLN A 143 3.10 15.17 11.46
N ASP A 144 4.22 14.46 11.60
CA ASP A 144 5.51 14.88 11.05
C ASP A 144 5.56 14.77 9.52
N ALA A 145 4.84 13.80 8.92
CA ALA A 145 4.73 13.62 7.48
C ALA A 145 3.82 14.65 6.79
N THR A 146 2.79 15.14 7.48
CA THR A 146 1.78 16.06 6.93
C THR A 146 2.41 17.32 6.29
N PRO A 147 3.32 18.07 6.94
CA PRO A 147 3.89 19.28 6.34
C PRO A 147 4.94 19.01 5.23
N LEU A 148 5.36 17.76 5.05
CA LEU A 148 6.46 17.38 4.16
C LEU A 148 5.94 17.02 2.77
N GLY A 149 6.74 17.35 1.74
CA GLY A 149 6.52 16.82 0.39
C GLY A 149 6.98 15.36 0.28
N PRO A 150 6.66 14.65 -0.82
CA PRO A 150 6.82 13.20 -0.89
C PRO A 150 8.25 12.68 -0.68
N GLU A 151 9.25 13.41 -1.17
CA GLU A 151 10.66 13.04 -1.01
C GLU A 151 11.14 13.17 0.45
N ASP A 152 10.76 14.23 1.15
CA ASP A 152 11.09 14.40 2.57
C ASP A 152 10.31 13.42 3.44
N ARG A 153 9.06 13.13 3.06
CA ARG A 153 8.22 12.14 3.71
C ARG A 153 8.80 10.72 3.61
N ALA A 154 9.37 10.37 2.46
CA ALA A 154 10.09 9.10 2.28
C ALA A 154 11.33 9.02 3.19
N ARG A 155 12.14 10.10 3.22
CA ARG A 155 13.30 10.20 4.13
C ARG A 155 12.94 10.12 5.61
N LEU A 156 11.77 10.60 5.99
CA LEU A 156 11.24 10.44 7.35
C LEU A 156 11.05 8.96 7.66
N LEU A 157 10.34 8.21 6.80
CA LEU A 157 10.10 6.78 7.01
C LEU A 157 11.40 5.96 7.04
N GLU A 158 12.38 6.28 6.19
CA GLU A 158 13.70 5.64 6.18
C GLU A 158 14.44 5.74 7.53
N ARG A 159 14.17 6.79 8.31
CA ARG A 159 14.84 7.09 9.58
C ARG A 159 14.02 6.68 10.79
N GLU A 160 12.78 6.29 10.59
CA GLU A 160 11.85 6.02 11.67
C GLU A 160 12.09 4.65 12.29
N LYS A 161 12.75 4.64 13.46
CA LYS A 161 13.18 3.41 14.12
C LYS A 161 12.01 2.61 14.68
N SER A 162 10.95 3.29 15.14
CA SER A 162 9.74 2.63 15.65
C SER A 162 9.10 1.78 14.55
N LEU A 163 8.96 2.37 13.37
CA LEU A 163 8.45 1.74 12.16
C LEU A 163 9.28 0.53 11.74
N ALA A 164 10.60 0.69 11.62
CA ALA A 164 11.51 -0.39 11.24
C ALA A 164 11.45 -1.57 12.23
N LYS A 165 11.41 -1.28 13.53
CA LYS A 165 11.34 -2.29 14.59
C LYS A 165 10.00 -3.04 14.57
N ALA A 166 8.88 -2.33 14.44
CA ALA A 166 7.55 -2.93 14.37
C ALA A 166 7.44 -3.83 13.13
N HIS A 167 7.90 -3.34 11.97
CA HIS A 167 7.93 -4.11 10.73
C HIS A 167 8.75 -5.39 10.87
N GLN A 168 9.98 -5.30 11.38
CA GLN A 168 10.84 -6.47 11.58
C GLN A 168 10.16 -7.52 12.48
N ALA A 169 9.59 -7.08 13.62
CA ALA A 169 8.94 -7.98 14.57
C ALA A 169 7.70 -8.67 14.00
N ALA A 170 7.01 -8.05 13.03
CA ALA A 170 5.89 -8.67 12.33
C ALA A 170 6.37 -9.64 11.24
N ALA A 171 7.36 -9.25 10.44
CA ALA A 171 7.88 -10.06 9.35
C ALA A 171 8.55 -11.37 9.83
N GLU A 172 9.14 -11.38 11.03
CA GLU A 172 9.74 -12.57 11.66
C GLU A 172 8.70 -13.60 12.16
N LYS A 173 7.41 -13.24 12.20
CA LYS A 173 6.31 -14.09 12.71
C LYS A 173 5.45 -14.70 11.60
N GLY A 174 5.88 -14.58 10.34
CA GLY A 174 5.26 -15.22 9.17
C GLY A 174 4.95 -16.70 9.37
N ASP A 175 3.88 -17.18 8.75
CA ASP A 175 3.61 -18.63 8.65
C ASP A 175 4.59 -19.29 7.67
N THR A 176 5.18 -18.49 6.78
CA THR A 176 6.24 -18.89 5.85
C THR A 176 7.62 -18.46 6.35
N ALA A 177 8.65 -19.17 5.90
CA ALA A 177 10.02 -18.75 6.16
C ALA A 177 10.27 -17.40 5.49
N ALA A 178 10.63 -16.40 6.29
CA ALA A 178 10.97 -15.08 5.81
C ALA A 178 12.13 -15.16 4.80
N PRO A 179 12.00 -14.59 3.59
CA PRO A 179 13.12 -14.46 2.67
C PRO A 179 14.16 -13.48 3.23
N ASP A 180 15.36 -13.46 2.64
CA ASP A 180 16.35 -12.46 3.02
C ASP A 180 15.85 -11.06 2.64
N ALA A 181 16.17 -10.04 3.45
CA ALA A 181 15.82 -8.66 3.12
C ALA A 181 16.42 -8.20 1.77
N ALA A 182 17.51 -8.83 1.34
CA ALA A 182 18.16 -8.61 0.06
C ALA A 182 17.64 -9.52 -1.08
N ASP A 183 16.63 -10.35 -0.87
CA ASP A 183 15.98 -11.10 -1.95
C ASP A 183 15.06 -10.18 -2.76
N ASP A 184 15.02 -10.39 -4.07
CA ASP A 184 14.04 -9.74 -4.93
C ASP A 184 12.72 -10.47 -4.83
N VAL A 185 11.72 -9.78 -4.28
CA VAL A 185 10.34 -10.27 -4.22
C VAL A 185 9.55 -9.67 -5.37
N GLU A 186 8.93 -10.56 -6.16
CA GLU A 186 8.13 -10.17 -7.32
C GLU A 186 6.75 -9.64 -6.93
N LEU A 187 6.37 -9.59 -5.65
CA LEU A 187 5.06 -9.13 -5.19
C LEU A 187 5.03 -7.61 -4.92
N HIS A 188 3.92 -6.99 -5.28
CA HIS A 188 3.68 -5.56 -5.06
C HIS A 188 2.32 -5.32 -4.41
N TYR A 189 2.26 -4.27 -3.59
CA TYR A 189 1.07 -3.86 -2.86
C TYR A 189 0.55 -2.53 -3.39
N VAL A 190 -0.77 -2.46 -3.59
CA VAL A 190 -1.49 -1.22 -3.92
C VAL A 190 -2.64 -1.05 -2.94
N CYS A 191 -2.76 0.14 -2.37
CA CYS A 191 -3.82 0.47 -1.42
C CYS A 191 -4.91 1.31 -2.07
N PHE A 192 -6.17 1.02 -1.76
CA PHE A 192 -7.34 1.80 -2.15
C PHE A 192 -8.06 2.33 -0.93
N VAL A 193 -8.33 3.63 -0.90
CA VAL A 193 -9.03 4.31 0.20
C VAL A 193 -10.13 5.21 -0.34
N LYS A 194 -11.24 5.33 0.39
CA LYS A 194 -12.28 6.32 0.14
C LYS A 194 -12.12 7.46 1.14
N THR A 195 -11.95 8.69 0.66
CA THR A 195 -11.92 9.90 1.48
C THR A 195 -13.33 10.39 1.82
N GLU A 196 -13.45 11.26 2.82
CA GLU A 196 -14.72 11.76 3.37
C GLU A 196 -15.57 12.50 2.34
N ASP A 197 -14.93 13.07 1.32
CA ASP A 197 -15.59 13.71 0.17
C ASP A 197 -16.05 12.72 -0.91
N GLY A 198 -15.94 11.42 -0.65
CA GLY A 198 -16.38 10.35 -1.51
C GLY A 198 -15.38 9.93 -2.59
N ARG A 199 -14.21 10.57 -2.69
CA ARG A 199 -13.21 10.18 -3.72
C ARG A 199 -12.51 8.87 -3.37
N LEU A 200 -12.39 8.01 -4.37
CA LEU A 200 -11.61 6.78 -4.31
C LEU A 200 -10.20 7.07 -4.80
N TRP A 201 -9.21 6.74 -3.98
CA TRP A 201 -7.80 6.94 -4.27
C TRP A 201 -7.07 5.61 -4.38
N GLU A 202 -6.22 5.48 -5.39
CA GLU A 202 -5.20 4.44 -5.49
C GLU A 202 -3.86 5.00 -5.00
N LEU A 203 -3.28 4.34 -4.01
CA LEU A 203 -2.05 4.72 -3.34
C LEU A 203 -1.01 3.61 -3.58
N ASP A 204 -0.06 3.90 -4.48
CA ASP A 204 1.08 3.05 -4.80
C ASP A 204 2.36 3.88 -4.62
N GLY A 205 3.24 3.45 -3.73
CA GLY A 205 4.49 4.15 -3.43
C GLY A 205 5.52 4.15 -4.58
N ARG A 206 5.39 3.26 -5.57
CA ARG A 206 6.29 3.17 -6.74
C ARG A 206 5.87 4.12 -7.88
N ARG A 207 4.69 4.73 -7.79
CA ARG A 207 4.19 5.70 -8.78
C ARG A 207 4.73 7.10 -8.58
N LYS A 208 4.40 7.99 -9.52
CA LYS A 208 4.67 9.43 -9.41
C LYS A 208 3.80 10.17 -8.39
N GLY A 209 2.75 9.54 -7.87
CA GLY A 209 1.81 10.14 -6.93
C GLY A 209 0.55 9.29 -6.72
N PRO A 210 -0.37 9.75 -5.84
CA PRO A 210 -1.67 9.12 -5.67
C PRO A 210 -2.56 9.36 -6.90
N LEU A 211 -3.46 8.42 -7.20
CA LEU A 211 -4.38 8.52 -8.35
C LEU A 211 -5.83 8.56 -7.88
N GLU A 212 -6.56 9.62 -8.25
CA GLU A 212 -8.01 9.68 -8.06
C GLU A 212 -8.69 8.75 -9.10
N ARG A 213 -9.39 7.72 -8.63
CA ARG A 213 -10.05 6.71 -9.49
C ARG A 213 -11.51 7.01 -9.77
N GLY A 214 -12.10 7.97 -9.06
CA GLY A 214 -13.48 8.43 -9.24
C GLY A 214 -14.16 8.70 -7.90
N THR A 215 -15.47 8.87 -7.90
CA THR A 215 -16.27 9.17 -6.71
C THR A 215 -17.22 8.03 -6.37
N LEU A 216 -17.42 7.81 -5.08
CA LEU A 216 -18.33 6.85 -4.47
C LEU A 216 -19.38 7.61 -3.65
N SER A 217 -20.61 7.11 -3.64
CA SER A 217 -21.68 7.64 -2.78
C SER A 217 -21.44 7.29 -1.31
N ASP A 218 -22.16 7.94 -0.39
CA ASP A 218 -22.02 7.69 1.06
C ASP A 218 -22.29 6.23 1.45
N SER A 219 -23.20 5.54 0.74
CA SER A 219 -23.51 4.12 0.94
C SER A 219 -22.50 3.15 0.31
N GLU A 220 -21.58 3.65 -0.51
CA GLU A 220 -20.54 2.84 -1.15
C GLU A 220 -19.22 2.95 -0.37
N ASP A 221 -18.48 1.85 -0.28
CA ASP A 221 -17.13 1.84 0.27
C ASP A 221 -16.15 1.17 -0.72
N VAL A 222 -14.92 0.89 -0.27
CA VAL A 222 -13.85 0.35 -1.12
C VAL A 222 -14.09 -1.06 -1.68
N LEU A 223 -15.02 -1.86 -1.14
CA LEU A 223 -15.44 -3.15 -1.73
C LEU A 223 -16.80 -3.08 -2.43
N SER A 224 -17.41 -1.91 -2.55
CA SER A 224 -18.61 -1.77 -3.38
C SER A 224 -18.27 -2.07 -4.84
N GLN A 225 -19.23 -2.63 -5.59
CA GLN A 225 -19.04 -3.00 -7.00
C GLN A 225 -18.41 -1.88 -7.83
N LYS A 226 -18.88 -0.63 -7.63
CA LYS A 226 -18.32 0.54 -8.31
C LYS A 226 -16.85 0.78 -7.97
N ALA A 227 -16.46 0.69 -6.70
CA ALA A 227 -15.08 0.86 -6.29
C ALA A 227 -14.17 -0.21 -6.89
N LEU A 228 -14.61 -1.47 -6.85
CA LEU A 228 -13.91 -2.60 -7.43
C LEU A 228 -13.70 -2.44 -8.96
N MET A 229 -14.72 -2.00 -9.70
CA MET A 229 -14.60 -1.70 -11.14
C MET A 229 -13.70 -0.50 -11.44
N LEU A 230 -13.67 0.51 -10.57
CA LEU A 230 -12.85 1.72 -10.79
C LEU A 230 -11.36 1.47 -10.57
N GLY A 231 -11.00 0.56 -9.65
CA GLY A 231 -9.62 0.25 -9.28
C GLY A 231 -9.28 -1.24 -9.39
N PRO A 232 -9.46 -2.05 -8.33
CA PRO A 232 -8.93 -3.41 -8.21
C PRO A 232 -9.17 -4.33 -9.41
N LEU A 233 -10.39 -4.39 -9.96
CA LEU A 233 -10.71 -5.28 -11.07
C LEU A 233 -9.95 -4.94 -12.35
N LYS A 234 -9.55 -3.68 -12.54
CA LYS A 234 -8.71 -3.30 -13.69
C LYS A 234 -7.32 -3.92 -13.65
N PHE A 235 -6.82 -4.29 -12.47
CA PHE A 235 -5.54 -5.00 -12.35
C PHE A 235 -5.71 -6.43 -12.85
N LEU A 236 -6.77 -7.11 -12.41
CA LEU A 236 -7.09 -8.48 -12.83
C LEU A 236 -7.36 -8.58 -14.34
N GLU A 237 -8.11 -7.64 -14.90
CA GLU A 237 -8.39 -7.58 -16.35
C GLU A 237 -7.11 -7.47 -17.19
N ARG A 238 -6.06 -6.82 -16.67
CA ARG A 238 -4.78 -6.60 -17.38
C ARG A 238 -3.84 -7.79 -17.26
N GLU A 239 -3.83 -8.46 -16.11
CA GLU A 239 -2.96 -9.61 -15.84
C GLU A 239 -3.47 -10.93 -16.46
N GLY A 240 -4.72 -10.94 -16.94
CA GLY A 240 -5.28 -12.05 -17.70
C GLY A 240 -5.48 -13.31 -16.85
N ALA A 241 -4.58 -14.29 -16.98
CA ALA A 241 -4.69 -15.61 -16.36
C ALA A 241 -3.77 -15.83 -15.15
N ASP A 242 -2.95 -14.84 -14.75
CA ASP A 242 -2.15 -14.97 -13.53
C ASP A 242 -3.06 -14.87 -12.29
N LEU A 243 -3.24 -16.00 -11.61
CA LEU A 243 -4.13 -16.14 -10.45
C LEU A 243 -3.42 -15.79 -9.13
N ARG A 244 -2.16 -15.35 -9.16
CA ARG A 244 -1.38 -15.05 -7.95
C ARG A 244 -1.72 -13.68 -7.37
N PHE A 245 -2.97 -13.42 -7.03
CA PHE A 245 -3.34 -12.23 -6.29
C PHE A 245 -3.83 -12.58 -4.88
N SER A 246 -3.61 -11.68 -3.95
CA SER A 246 -4.23 -11.69 -2.62
C SER A 246 -4.84 -10.33 -2.36
N CYS A 247 -5.90 -10.31 -1.54
CA CYS A 247 -6.62 -9.09 -1.19
C CYS A 247 -6.93 -9.12 0.29
N VAL A 248 -6.68 -8.00 0.97
CA VAL A 248 -7.06 -7.81 2.35
C VAL A 248 -7.73 -6.46 2.55
N ALA A 249 -8.67 -6.37 3.48
CA ALA A 249 -9.41 -5.14 3.75
C ALA A 249 -9.26 -4.70 5.21
N LEU A 250 -9.08 -3.40 5.43
CA LEU A 250 -9.15 -2.80 6.76
C LEU A 250 -10.61 -2.48 7.07
N ALA A 251 -11.17 -3.09 8.12
CA ALA A 251 -12.54 -2.88 8.55
C ALA A 251 -12.66 -3.00 10.08
N SER A 252 -13.87 -2.86 10.62
CA SER A 252 -14.13 -3.08 12.05
C SER A 252 -13.66 -4.45 12.52
N SER A 253 -13.16 -4.52 13.75
CA SER A 253 -12.84 -5.78 14.41
C SER A 253 -14.09 -6.61 14.68
N LEU A 254 -13.93 -7.94 14.71
CA LEU A 254 -14.98 -8.91 15.05
C LEU A 254 -14.92 -9.39 16.49
N GLU A 255 -13.91 -8.95 17.26
CA GLU A 255 -13.72 -9.29 18.68
C GLU A 255 -14.44 -8.33 19.65
#